data_AF-A0A7K9RKP0-F1
#
_entry.id   AF-A0A7K9RKP0-F1
#
_cell.length_a   1.000
_cell.length_b   1.000
_cell.length_c   1.000
_cell.angle_alpha   90.00
_cell.angle_beta   90.00
_cell.angle_gamma   90.00
#
_symmetry.space_group_name_H-M   'P 1'
#
loop_
_entity.id
_entity.type
_entity.pdbx_description
1 polymer ?
#
loop_
_entity_poly.entity_id
_entity_poly.type
_entity_poly.pdbx_seq_one_letter_code
_entity_poly.pdbx_strand_id
1 'polypeptide(L)'
;MEKITHLEALMFSAVLESCVDQLAILGYIMPVPHEDKTEIDHEMKEMFREELDINSPELMSAEQESGETATSTTLQDTEHKQQQGKTEDQKSTHHSSKRSKKRTTRAARKLKKIYADRQYASDVITITIKKMEELGTFNSLTDANEREKAKKNKFFDVLIRSEKGKSDIKALQKQLQDVKTQADKDLQDRDKVIDCLKDKLQERTAKLNTESYFMKRNMDLQTQVIQKRCSSAENALEKEIQNWKSKTDEEIQLHMETENFLMQQCQMVKEKLEYWIEKYNKDTAAKDEELRDLRSLKAENFETMQRYAKECLTFQATIIIDRTDKEAKRKQREQEALELKSAVKVK
;
A
#
# COMPACT_ATOMS: atom_id res chain seq x y z
N MET A 1 -80.38 42.62 -50.95
CA MET A 1 -79.97 43.50 -52.07
C MET A 1 -81.18 43.76 -52.93
N GLU A 2 -81.41 45.02 -53.29
CA GLU A 2 -82.45 45.43 -54.24
C GLU A 2 -82.13 44.84 -55.63
N LYS A 3 -83.16 44.39 -56.35
CA LYS A 3 -83.00 43.84 -57.71
C LYS A 3 -82.76 45.00 -58.65
N ILE A 4 -81.69 44.92 -59.45
CA ILE A 4 -81.37 45.91 -60.47
C ILE A 4 -82.49 45.89 -61.52
N THR A 5 -82.95 47.07 -61.97
CA THR A 5 -83.96 47.12 -63.03
C THR A 5 -83.38 46.61 -64.35
N HIS A 6 -84.22 46.07 -65.24
CA HIS A 6 -83.72 45.46 -66.49
C HIS A 6 -82.90 46.43 -67.37
N LEU A 7 -83.28 47.72 -67.38
CA LEU A 7 -82.54 48.76 -68.11
C LEU A 7 -81.16 49.03 -67.49
N GLU A 8 -81.08 49.09 -66.17
CA GLU A 8 -79.81 49.26 -65.46
C GLU A 8 -78.91 48.02 -65.62
N ALA A 9 -79.48 46.81 -65.63
CA ALA A 9 -78.73 45.58 -65.88
C ALA A 9 -78.10 45.58 -67.27
N LEU A 10 -78.82 46.01 -68.31
CA LEU A 10 -78.27 46.14 -69.68
C LEU A 10 -77.16 47.19 -69.75
N MET A 11 -77.34 48.35 -69.11
CA MET A 11 -76.33 49.41 -69.09
C MET A 11 -75.05 48.96 -68.37
N PHE A 12 -75.18 48.31 -67.21
CA PHE A 12 -74.03 47.81 -66.46
C PHE A 12 -73.36 46.63 -67.18
N SER A 13 -74.11 45.75 -67.85
CA SER A 13 -73.54 44.64 -68.63
C SER A 13 -72.67 45.17 -69.76
N ALA A 14 -73.13 46.15 -70.53
CA ALA A 14 -72.35 46.75 -71.61
C ALA A 14 -71.01 47.34 -71.13
N VAL A 15 -70.99 47.95 -69.94
CA VAL A 15 -69.74 48.46 -69.32
C VAL A 15 -68.83 47.32 -68.88
N LEU A 16 -69.38 46.26 -68.29
CA LEU A 16 -68.62 45.09 -67.87
C LEU A 16 -68.08 44.27 -69.05
N GLU A 17 -68.83 44.16 -70.15
CA GLU A 17 -68.39 43.56 -71.41
C GLU A 17 -67.17 44.30 -71.96
N SER A 18 -67.23 45.64 -72.01
CA SER A 18 -66.07 46.45 -72.38
C SER A 18 -64.85 46.20 -71.48
N CYS A 19 -65.06 45.93 -70.18
CA CYS A 19 -63.98 45.55 -69.26
C CYS A 19 -63.40 44.16 -69.57
N VAL A 20 -64.25 43.19 -69.92
CA VAL A 20 -63.80 41.84 -70.36
C VAL A 20 -63.00 41.93 -71.64
N ASP A 21 -63.44 42.74 -72.61
CA ASP A 21 -62.73 42.97 -73.86
C ASP A 21 -61.36 43.64 -73.63
N GLN A 22 -61.30 44.63 -72.74
CA GLN A 22 -60.03 45.24 -72.34
C GLN A 22 -59.10 44.25 -71.63
N LEU A 23 -59.64 43.39 -70.76
CA LEU A 23 -58.87 42.30 -70.15
C LEU A 23 -58.42 41.30 -71.22
N ALA A 24 -59.24 40.99 -72.23
CA ALA A 24 -58.87 40.13 -73.36
C ALA A 24 -57.67 40.73 -74.12
N ILE A 25 -57.75 42.01 -74.51
CA ILE A 25 -56.67 42.77 -75.16
C ILE A 25 -55.39 42.75 -74.32
N LEU A 26 -55.49 42.99 -73.02
CA LEU A 26 -54.33 42.95 -72.12
C LEU A 26 -53.63 41.58 -72.13
N GLY A 27 -54.38 40.49 -72.34
CA GLY A 27 -53.81 39.14 -72.49
C GLY A 27 -53.03 38.92 -73.75
N TYR A 28 -53.48 39.51 -74.85
CA TYR A 28 -52.80 39.45 -76.14
C TYR A 28 -51.52 40.28 -76.15
N ILE A 29 -51.48 41.36 -75.36
CA ILE A 29 -50.31 42.25 -75.24
C ILE A 29 -49.27 41.71 -74.24
N MET A 30 -49.71 40.93 -73.23
CA MET A 30 -48.79 40.37 -72.24
C MET A 30 -47.91 39.24 -72.84
N PRO A 31 -46.62 39.16 -72.47
CA PRO A 31 -45.72 38.11 -72.94
C PRO A 31 -46.07 36.75 -72.32
N VAL A 32 -46.26 35.72 -73.16
CA VAL A 32 -46.58 34.35 -72.73
C VAL A 32 -45.45 33.81 -71.84
N PRO A 33 -45.75 33.31 -70.62
CA PRO A 33 -44.73 32.71 -69.78
C PRO A 33 -44.25 31.40 -70.44
N HIS A 34 -42.99 31.37 -70.88
CA HIS A 34 -42.35 30.15 -71.35
C HIS A 34 -42.29 29.13 -70.20
N GLU A 35 -42.90 27.96 -70.36
CA GLU A 35 -42.67 26.80 -69.49
C GLU A 35 -41.42 26.06 -69.98
N ASP A 36 -40.27 26.43 -69.43
CA ASP A 36 -39.10 25.55 -69.48
C ASP A 36 -39.31 24.44 -68.44
N LYS A 37 -39.71 23.25 -68.91
CA LYS A 37 -39.97 22.04 -68.11
C LYS A 37 -38.72 21.46 -67.44
N THR A 38 -37.56 22.08 -67.59
CA THR A 38 -36.26 21.63 -67.05
C THR A 38 -35.88 22.22 -65.69
N GLU A 39 -36.62 23.21 -65.16
CA GLU A 39 -36.23 23.90 -63.91
C GLU A 39 -36.73 23.20 -62.63
N ILE A 40 -37.81 22.42 -62.68
CA ILE A 40 -38.44 21.82 -61.49
C ILE A 40 -37.54 20.75 -60.85
N ASP A 41 -36.81 19.96 -61.66
CA ASP A 41 -35.91 18.91 -61.18
C ASP A 41 -34.64 19.47 -60.51
N HIS A 42 -34.26 20.70 -60.86
CA HIS A 42 -33.11 21.40 -60.26
C HIS A 42 -33.49 22.19 -58.99
N GLU A 43 -34.74 22.68 -58.89
CA GLU A 43 -35.22 23.42 -57.71
C GLU A 43 -35.44 22.48 -56.50
N MET A 44 -35.93 21.24 -56.71
CA MET A 44 -35.95 20.22 -55.65
C MET A 44 -34.53 19.84 -55.19
N LYS A 45 -33.59 19.64 -56.12
CA LYS A 45 -32.20 19.28 -55.78
C LYS A 45 -31.45 20.38 -55.03
N GLU A 46 -31.74 21.66 -55.28
CA GLU A 46 -31.14 22.79 -54.54
C GLU A 46 -31.74 22.94 -53.13
N MET A 47 -33.06 22.77 -52.96
CA MET A 47 -33.68 22.79 -51.63
C MET A 47 -33.14 21.68 -50.71
N PHE A 48 -32.98 20.46 -51.22
CA PHE A 48 -32.37 19.37 -50.45
C PHE A 48 -30.89 19.65 -50.09
N ARG A 49 -30.18 20.43 -50.91
CA ARG A 49 -28.77 20.80 -50.66
C ARG A 49 -28.65 21.90 -49.61
N GLU A 50 -29.54 22.89 -49.64
CA GLU A 50 -29.57 24.01 -48.69
C GLU A 50 -30.06 23.56 -47.29
N GLU A 51 -30.82 22.48 -47.19
CA GLU A 51 -31.29 21.90 -45.91
C GLU A 51 -30.26 20.92 -45.28
N LEU A 52 -29.35 20.35 -46.09
CA LEU A 52 -28.22 19.53 -45.63
C LEU A 52 -26.99 20.37 -45.22
N ASP A 53 -26.73 21.51 -45.86
CA ASP A 53 -25.60 22.40 -45.53
C ASP A 53 -25.77 23.15 -44.20
N ILE A 54 -27.00 23.23 -43.66
CA ILE A 54 -27.27 23.88 -42.36
C ILE A 54 -27.06 22.90 -41.19
N ASN A 55 -26.99 21.58 -41.44
CA ASN A 55 -26.92 20.55 -40.39
C ASN A 55 -25.59 19.78 -40.31
N SER A 56 -24.47 20.32 -40.81
CA SER A 56 -23.14 19.77 -40.50
C SER A 56 -22.06 20.84 -40.57
N PRO A 57 -21.50 21.26 -39.41
CA PRO A 57 -20.33 20.55 -38.92
C PRO A 57 -20.25 20.55 -37.38
N GLU A 58 -20.85 19.57 -36.71
CA GLU A 58 -20.55 19.38 -35.28
C GLU A 58 -20.80 17.96 -34.78
N LEU A 59 -20.48 16.93 -35.58
CA LEU A 59 -20.38 15.57 -35.08
C LEU A 59 -19.32 14.80 -35.87
N MET A 60 -18.08 14.86 -35.39
CA MET A 60 -17.05 13.81 -35.53
C MET A 60 -15.85 14.24 -34.69
N SER A 61 -15.83 13.88 -33.39
CA SER A 61 -14.60 13.81 -32.56
C SER A 61 -14.89 13.08 -31.25
N ALA A 62 -15.02 11.76 -31.34
CA ALA A 62 -14.79 10.73 -30.31
C ALA A 62 -15.01 9.40 -31.07
N GLU A 63 -14.14 8.40 -31.11
CA GLU A 63 -13.11 7.92 -30.20
C GLU A 63 -12.02 7.21 -31.02
N GLN A 64 -10.76 7.34 -30.62
CA GLN A 64 -9.78 6.27 -30.85
C GLN A 64 -8.73 6.32 -29.73
N GLU A 65 -8.93 5.49 -28.71
CA GLU A 65 -7.85 5.07 -27.82
C GLU A 65 -6.97 4.04 -28.53
N SER A 66 -5.66 4.25 -28.54
CA SER A 66 -4.68 3.33 -27.94
C SER A 66 -3.25 3.68 -28.38
N GLY A 67 -2.39 3.99 -27.39
CA GLY A 67 -1.00 3.55 -27.31
C GLY A 67 0.12 4.38 -27.97
N GLU A 68 0.80 5.20 -27.16
CA GLU A 68 2.27 5.36 -26.97
C GLU A 68 3.23 5.36 -28.20
N THR A 69 4.29 6.16 -28.33
CA THR A 69 4.97 7.22 -27.55
C THR A 69 6.00 7.90 -28.46
N ALA A 70 6.27 9.19 -28.20
CA ALA A 70 7.53 9.94 -28.43
C ALA A 70 8.04 10.13 -29.89
N THR A 71 8.54 11.28 -30.36
CA THR A 71 9.19 12.44 -29.70
C THR A 71 9.26 13.59 -30.74
N SER A 72 9.12 14.84 -30.27
CA SER A 72 9.89 16.08 -30.61
C SER A 72 10.39 16.30 -32.06
N THR A 73 10.37 17.48 -32.70
CA THR A 73 10.74 18.83 -32.22
C THR A 73 10.70 19.84 -33.40
N THR A 74 10.47 21.13 -33.09
CA THR A 74 11.11 22.34 -33.71
C THR A 74 10.70 22.74 -35.14
N LEU A 75 9.91 23.82 -35.35
CA LEU A 75 10.24 25.27 -35.36
C LEU A 75 11.06 25.77 -36.57
N GLN A 76 10.51 26.83 -37.19
CA GLN A 76 11.19 27.95 -37.88
C GLN A 76 11.85 27.67 -39.24
N ASP A 77 11.92 28.58 -40.22
CA ASP A 77 11.47 29.96 -40.36
C ASP A 77 11.64 30.39 -41.84
N THR A 78 11.08 31.56 -42.16
CA THR A 78 11.54 32.55 -43.18
C THR A 78 11.46 32.20 -44.67
N GLU A 79 10.53 32.82 -45.40
CA GLU A 79 10.68 34.11 -46.11
C GLU A 79 11.58 34.05 -47.36
N HIS A 80 10.99 34.31 -48.53
CA HIS A 80 11.48 35.38 -49.39
C HIS A 80 10.45 35.85 -50.42
N LYS A 81 10.47 37.18 -50.57
CA LYS A 81 9.62 38.03 -51.39
C LYS A 81 10.09 38.05 -52.84
N GLN A 82 9.15 38.52 -53.68
CA GLN A 82 9.35 39.35 -54.88
C GLN A 82 9.48 38.60 -56.22
N GLN A 83 8.42 38.67 -57.02
CA GLN A 83 8.42 39.55 -58.19
C GLN A 83 7.02 39.74 -58.77
N GLN A 84 6.83 40.94 -59.32
CA GLN A 84 5.60 41.57 -59.75
C GLN A 84 5.62 41.61 -61.29
N GLY A 85 4.58 41.10 -61.94
CA GLY A 85 4.44 41.12 -63.40
C GLY A 85 3.00 40.81 -63.80
N LYS A 86 2.38 41.74 -64.54
CA LYS A 86 0.95 41.89 -64.79
C LYS A 86 0.36 40.87 -65.78
N THR A 87 -0.88 40.45 -65.53
CA THR A 87 -1.94 40.18 -66.53
C THR A 87 -3.27 40.18 -65.75
N GLU A 88 -3.98 41.30 -65.74
CA GLU A 88 -5.23 41.49 -66.50
C GLU A 88 -6.28 40.39 -66.30
N ASP A 89 -7.35 40.79 -65.59
CA ASP A 89 -8.75 40.40 -65.77
C ASP A 89 -9.09 38.94 -66.06
N GLN A 90 -9.46 38.21 -65.01
CA GLN A 90 -10.53 37.19 -65.06
C GLN A 90 -10.85 36.63 -63.68
N LYS A 91 -11.62 37.38 -62.86
CA LYS A 91 -12.35 36.78 -61.72
C LYS A 91 -13.47 37.68 -61.20
N SER A 92 -14.28 38.23 -62.11
CA SER A 92 -15.50 38.97 -61.76
C SER A 92 -16.66 38.67 -62.72
N THR A 93 -16.90 37.39 -63.02
CA THR A 93 -18.01 36.97 -63.90
C THR A 93 -18.96 35.96 -63.24
N HIS A 94 -18.61 35.36 -62.09
CA HIS A 94 -19.46 34.36 -61.43
C HIS A 94 -20.49 34.92 -60.43
N HIS A 95 -20.37 36.17 -60.00
CA HIS A 95 -21.37 36.81 -59.11
C HIS A 95 -22.48 37.57 -59.86
N SER A 96 -22.28 37.91 -61.14
CA SER A 96 -23.31 38.57 -61.98
C SER A 96 -24.34 37.58 -62.55
N SER A 97 -23.95 36.31 -62.76
CA SER A 97 -24.81 35.25 -63.34
C SER A 97 -25.82 34.63 -62.34
N LYS A 98 -25.46 34.50 -61.06
CA LYS A 98 -26.41 34.03 -60.02
C LYS A 98 -27.50 35.06 -59.71
N ARG A 99 -27.18 36.36 -59.83
CA ARG A 99 -28.11 37.47 -59.57
C ARG A 99 -29.06 37.72 -60.75
N SER A 100 -28.64 37.43 -61.98
CA SER A 100 -29.50 37.49 -63.16
C SER A 100 -30.53 36.35 -63.15
N LYS A 101 -30.13 35.09 -62.90
CA LYS A 101 -31.05 33.94 -62.84
C LYS A 101 -32.14 34.05 -61.75
N LYS A 102 -31.81 34.52 -60.54
CA LYS A 102 -32.82 34.81 -59.48
C LYS A 102 -33.78 35.95 -59.85
N ARG A 103 -33.41 36.87 -60.75
CA ARG A 103 -34.30 37.94 -61.25
C ARG A 103 -35.25 37.40 -62.32
N THR A 104 -34.79 36.50 -63.19
CA THR A 104 -35.60 35.87 -64.24
C THR A 104 -36.70 35.00 -63.65
N THR A 105 -36.41 34.17 -62.64
CA THR A 105 -37.41 33.31 -61.97
C THR A 105 -38.46 34.11 -61.18
N ARG A 106 -38.05 35.20 -60.51
CA ARG A 106 -38.99 36.10 -59.81
C ARG A 106 -39.89 36.87 -60.78
N ALA A 107 -39.36 37.30 -61.91
CA ALA A 107 -40.14 37.98 -62.95
C ALA A 107 -41.17 37.02 -63.57
N ALA A 108 -40.76 35.79 -63.89
CA ALA A 108 -41.65 34.74 -64.40
C ALA A 108 -42.78 34.39 -63.40
N ARG A 109 -42.47 34.26 -62.10
CA ARG A 109 -43.48 33.99 -61.06
C ARG A 109 -44.48 35.13 -60.89
N LYS A 110 -44.02 36.39 -60.95
CA LYS A 110 -44.90 37.57 -60.96
C LYS A 110 -45.80 37.59 -62.19
N LEU A 111 -45.25 37.28 -63.37
CA LEU A 111 -45.99 37.21 -64.63
C LEU A 111 -47.07 36.12 -64.58
N LYS A 112 -46.75 34.91 -64.10
CA LYS A 112 -47.72 33.83 -63.86
C LYS A 112 -48.87 34.26 -62.93
N LYS A 113 -48.56 35.00 -61.85
CA LYS A 113 -49.59 35.56 -60.96
C LYS A 113 -50.48 36.57 -61.69
N ILE A 114 -49.90 37.48 -62.48
CA ILE A 114 -50.65 38.48 -63.25
C ILE A 114 -51.59 37.80 -64.26
N TYR A 115 -51.15 36.73 -64.93
CA TYR A 115 -52.00 35.93 -65.81
C TYR A 115 -53.16 35.28 -65.05
N ALA A 116 -52.89 34.65 -63.91
CA ALA A 116 -53.93 34.03 -63.08
C ALA A 116 -54.92 35.06 -62.51
N ASP A 117 -54.44 36.21 -62.03
CA ASP A 117 -55.26 37.30 -61.50
C ASP A 117 -56.14 37.92 -62.61
N ARG A 118 -55.58 38.11 -63.81
CA ARG A 118 -56.31 38.58 -64.99
C ARG A 118 -57.42 37.61 -65.40
N GLN A 119 -57.10 36.31 -65.51
CA GLN A 119 -58.09 35.30 -65.86
C GLN A 119 -59.20 35.23 -64.82
N TYR A 120 -58.84 35.23 -63.53
CA TYR A 120 -59.79 35.28 -62.43
C TYR A 120 -60.70 36.50 -62.49
N ALA A 121 -60.16 37.69 -62.76
CA ALA A 121 -60.95 38.91 -62.93
C ALA A 121 -61.91 38.81 -64.13
N SER A 122 -61.42 38.28 -65.26
CA SER A 122 -62.25 38.03 -66.44
C SER A 122 -63.41 37.08 -66.11
N ASP A 123 -63.13 35.94 -65.47
CA ASP A 123 -64.13 34.94 -65.11
C ASP A 123 -65.19 35.51 -64.16
N VAL A 124 -64.76 36.27 -63.15
CA VAL A 124 -65.67 36.92 -62.19
C VAL A 124 -66.56 37.95 -62.89
N ILE A 125 -66.02 38.74 -63.81
CA ILE A 125 -66.80 39.74 -64.56
C ILE A 125 -67.78 39.05 -65.51
N THR A 126 -67.36 38.04 -66.27
CA THR A 126 -68.24 37.26 -67.16
C THR A 126 -69.38 36.58 -66.40
N ILE A 127 -69.10 35.97 -65.24
CA ILE A 127 -70.13 35.37 -64.38
C ILE A 127 -71.09 36.45 -63.85
N THR A 128 -70.60 37.66 -63.60
CA THR A 128 -71.41 38.78 -63.09
C THR A 128 -72.32 39.36 -64.17
N ILE A 129 -71.83 39.55 -65.40
CA ILE A 129 -72.64 39.93 -66.58
C ILE A 129 -73.80 38.95 -66.74
N LYS A 130 -73.49 37.65 -66.79
CA LYS A 130 -74.49 36.59 -66.93
C LYS A 130 -75.55 36.61 -65.81
N LYS A 131 -75.12 36.73 -64.55
CA LYS A 131 -76.06 36.80 -63.40
C LYS A 131 -76.87 38.10 -63.34
N MET A 132 -76.36 39.18 -63.91
CA MET A 132 -77.04 40.46 -63.97
C MET A 132 -78.12 40.46 -65.06
N GLU A 133 -77.86 39.83 -66.20
CA GLU A 133 -78.83 39.63 -67.28
C GLU A 133 -79.92 38.61 -66.93
N GLU A 134 -79.57 37.48 -66.32
CA GLU A 134 -80.50 36.39 -66.02
C GLU A 134 -81.33 36.65 -64.75
N LEU A 135 -80.74 37.25 -63.71
CA LEU A 135 -81.33 37.32 -62.37
C LEU A 135 -81.38 38.76 -61.80
N GLY A 136 -80.80 39.76 -62.48
CA GLY A 136 -80.75 41.15 -62.01
C GLY A 136 -79.89 41.36 -60.76
N THR A 137 -78.86 40.52 -60.54
CA THR A 137 -78.02 40.55 -59.31
C THR A 137 -76.53 40.59 -59.64
N PHE A 138 -75.74 41.24 -58.77
CA PHE A 138 -74.28 41.28 -58.85
C PHE A 138 -73.58 40.52 -57.70
N ASN A 139 -74.30 39.64 -57.00
CA ASN A 139 -73.80 38.91 -55.83
C ASN A 139 -72.49 38.14 -56.10
N SER A 140 -72.26 37.68 -57.34
CA SER A 140 -71.01 37.02 -57.73
C SER A 140 -69.77 37.86 -57.48
N LEU A 141 -69.85 39.18 -57.72
CA LEU A 141 -68.75 40.11 -57.50
C LEU A 141 -68.53 40.36 -56.01
N THR A 142 -69.61 40.53 -55.25
CA THR A 142 -69.58 40.69 -53.79
C THR A 142 -68.96 39.45 -53.12
N ASP A 143 -69.43 38.26 -53.47
CA ASP A 143 -68.91 36.99 -52.96
C ASP A 143 -67.42 36.79 -53.34
N ALA A 144 -67.00 37.21 -54.54
CA ALA A 144 -65.61 37.14 -54.97
C ALA A 144 -64.71 38.08 -54.17
N ASN A 145 -65.17 39.31 -53.92
CA ASN A 145 -64.47 40.28 -53.08
C ASN A 145 -64.37 39.81 -51.63
N GLU A 146 -65.42 39.21 -51.08
CA GLU A 146 -65.39 38.60 -49.74
C GLU A 146 -64.41 37.42 -49.67
N ARG A 147 -64.37 36.56 -50.68
CA ARG A 147 -63.38 35.48 -50.78
C ARG A 147 -61.95 36.02 -50.82
N GLU A 148 -61.67 37.07 -51.59
CA GLU A 148 -60.32 37.68 -51.64
C GLU A 148 -59.96 38.39 -50.33
N LYS A 149 -60.90 39.09 -49.69
CA LYS A 149 -60.70 39.65 -48.34
C LYS A 149 -60.40 38.55 -47.32
N ALA A 150 -61.14 37.44 -47.34
CA ALA A 150 -60.91 36.30 -46.46
C ALA A 150 -59.53 35.65 -46.71
N LYS A 151 -59.11 35.49 -47.97
CA LYS A 151 -57.76 35.03 -48.31
C LYS A 151 -56.69 35.98 -47.77
N LYS A 152 -56.85 37.30 -47.98
CA LYS A 152 -55.94 38.33 -47.48
C LYS A 152 -55.79 38.28 -45.95
N ASN A 153 -56.90 38.16 -45.23
CA ASN A 153 -56.88 38.04 -43.78
C ASN A 153 -56.15 36.77 -43.31
N LYS A 154 -56.40 35.62 -43.95
CA LYS A 154 -55.65 34.38 -43.66
C LYS A 154 -54.14 34.54 -43.87
N PHE A 155 -53.72 35.27 -44.91
CA PHE A 155 -52.28 35.57 -45.12
C PHE A 155 -51.70 36.43 -44.00
N PHE A 156 -52.43 37.45 -43.52
CA PHE A 156 -51.97 38.25 -42.38
C PHE A 156 -51.89 37.42 -41.10
N ASP A 157 -52.86 36.53 -40.84
CA ASP A 157 -52.83 35.64 -39.68
C ASP A 157 -51.61 34.71 -39.71
N VAL A 158 -51.30 34.15 -40.88
CA VAL A 158 -50.11 33.30 -41.09
C VAL A 158 -48.83 34.12 -40.89
N LEU A 159 -48.79 35.37 -41.38
CA LEU A 159 -47.64 36.24 -41.22
C LEU A 159 -47.38 36.58 -39.75
N ILE A 160 -48.41 36.98 -39.00
CA ILE A 160 -48.31 37.30 -37.57
C ILE A 160 -47.85 36.06 -36.79
N ARG A 161 -48.41 34.88 -37.08
CA ARG A 161 -48.00 33.64 -36.43
C ARG A 161 -46.55 33.28 -36.74
N SER A 162 -46.10 33.47 -37.97
CA SER A 162 -44.71 33.24 -38.37
C SER A 162 -43.76 34.19 -37.66
N GLU A 163 -44.10 35.47 -37.54
CA GLU A 163 -43.28 36.48 -36.85
C GLU A 163 -43.21 36.24 -35.33
N LYS A 164 -44.33 35.84 -34.72
CA LYS A 164 -44.33 35.38 -33.32
C LYS A 164 -43.45 34.14 -33.13
N GLY A 165 -43.58 33.14 -34.00
CA GLY A 165 -42.74 31.94 -33.97
C GLY A 165 -41.24 32.26 -34.12
N LYS A 166 -40.87 33.19 -35.00
CA LYS A 166 -39.47 33.66 -35.10
C LYS A 166 -38.98 34.32 -33.82
N SER A 167 -39.83 35.12 -33.17
CA SER A 167 -39.50 35.77 -31.90
C SER A 167 -39.32 34.73 -30.78
N ASP A 168 -40.19 33.74 -30.70
CA ASP A 168 -40.13 32.64 -29.73
C ASP A 168 -38.88 31.77 -29.94
N ILE A 169 -38.56 31.41 -31.19
CA ILE A 169 -37.34 30.68 -31.53
C ILE A 169 -36.10 31.46 -31.09
N LYS A 170 -36.06 32.77 -31.35
CA LYS A 170 -34.93 33.62 -30.94
C LYS A 170 -34.79 33.69 -29.42
N ALA A 171 -35.90 33.74 -28.69
CA ALA A 171 -35.90 33.73 -27.23
C ALA A 171 -35.38 32.39 -26.67
N LEU A 172 -35.84 31.26 -27.23
CA LEU A 172 -35.37 29.93 -26.86
C LEU A 172 -33.89 29.72 -27.19
N GLN A 173 -33.42 30.18 -28.35
CA GLN A 173 -32.00 30.14 -28.70
C GLN A 173 -31.14 30.92 -27.69
N LYS A 174 -31.62 32.09 -27.24
CA LYS A 174 -30.93 32.85 -26.20
C LYS A 174 -30.88 32.09 -24.87
N GLN A 175 -32.01 31.53 -24.43
CA GLN A 175 -32.05 30.73 -23.20
C GLN A 175 -31.13 29.52 -23.27
N LEU A 176 -31.09 28.83 -24.42
CA LEU A 176 -30.21 27.68 -24.63
C LEU A 176 -28.73 28.09 -24.53
N GLN A 177 -28.37 29.21 -25.14
CA GLN A 177 -27.01 29.75 -25.05
C GLN A 177 -26.67 30.15 -23.62
N ASP A 178 -27.57 30.83 -22.90
CA ASP A 178 -27.37 31.23 -21.52
C ASP A 178 -27.14 29.99 -20.62
N VAL A 179 -27.97 28.95 -20.75
CA VAL A 179 -27.81 27.68 -20.03
C VAL A 179 -26.48 27.00 -20.35
N LYS A 180 -26.07 26.96 -21.63
CA LYS A 180 -24.77 26.39 -22.04
C LYS A 180 -23.62 27.15 -21.36
N THR A 181 -23.63 28.48 -21.43
CA THR A 181 -22.57 29.29 -20.80
C THR A 181 -22.53 29.16 -19.28
N GLN A 182 -23.69 28.97 -18.63
CA GLN A 182 -23.73 28.74 -17.19
C GLN A 182 -23.17 27.36 -16.83
N ALA A 183 -23.54 26.31 -17.57
CA ALA A 183 -23.00 24.97 -17.37
C ALA A 183 -21.47 24.94 -17.56
N ASP A 184 -20.95 25.64 -18.56
CA ASP A 184 -19.50 25.75 -18.79
C ASP A 184 -18.77 26.44 -17.62
N LYS A 185 -19.35 27.50 -17.05
CA LYS A 185 -18.81 28.17 -15.86
C LYS A 185 -18.83 27.25 -14.63
N ASP A 186 -19.94 26.55 -14.42
CA ASP A 186 -20.09 25.62 -13.30
C ASP A 186 -19.08 24.46 -13.40
N LEU A 187 -18.81 23.97 -14.61
CA LEU A 187 -17.76 22.97 -14.86
C LEU A 187 -16.37 23.53 -14.53
N GLN A 188 -16.04 24.72 -15.03
CA GLN A 188 -14.77 25.39 -14.70
C GLN A 188 -14.58 25.62 -13.20
N ASP A 189 -15.65 25.99 -12.48
CA ASP A 189 -15.58 26.19 -11.04
C ASP A 189 -15.42 24.88 -10.28
N ARG A 190 -16.05 23.79 -10.74
CA ARG A 190 -15.82 22.44 -10.21
C ARG A 190 -14.39 21.97 -10.44
N ASP A 191 -13.83 22.21 -11.63
CA ASP A 191 -12.44 21.86 -11.96
C ASP A 191 -11.44 22.58 -11.03
N LYS A 192 -11.65 23.88 -10.76
CA LYS A 192 -10.85 24.63 -9.77
C LYS A 192 -10.92 24.01 -8.37
N VAL A 193 -12.11 23.56 -7.95
CA VAL A 193 -12.27 22.90 -6.65
C VAL A 193 -11.54 21.55 -6.63
N ILE A 194 -11.63 20.78 -7.70
CA ILE A 194 -10.90 19.51 -7.84
C ILE A 194 -9.39 19.74 -7.71
N ASP A 195 -8.84 20.75 -8.37
CA ASP A 195 -7.40 21.03 -8.30
C ASP A 195 -6.97 21.50 -6.90
N CYS A 196 -7.75 22.37 -6.25
CA CYS A 196 -7.53 22.75 -4.85
C CYS A 196 -7.56 21.55 -3.88
N LEU A 197 -8.46 20.59 -4.13
CA LEU A 197 -8.54 19.36 -3.33
C LEU A 197 -7.35 18.42 -3.59
N LYS A 198 -6.87 18.31 -4.84
CA LYS A 198 -5.65 17.56 -5.17
C LYS A 198 -4.44 18.15 -4.45
N ASP A 199 -4.27 19.48 -4.49
CA ASP A 199 -3.15 20.16 -3.81
C ASP A 199 -3.17 19.89 -2.30
N LYS A 200 -4.34 20.02 -1.66
CA LYS A 200 -4.52 19.71 -0.23
C LYS A 200 -4.23 18.24 0.10
N LEU A 201 -4.64 17.32 -0.78
CA LEU A 201 -4.37 15.90 -0.61
C LEU A 201 -2.87 15.62 -0.72
N GLN A 202 -2.19 16.20 -1.69
CA GLN A 202 -0.75 16.08 -1.87
C GLN A 202 0.00 16.68 -0.68
N GLU A 203 -0.39 17.87 -0.19
CA GLU A 203 0.19 18.50 1.00
C GLU A 203 0.05 17.61 2.23
N ARG A 204 -1.16 17.08 2.50
CA ARG A 204 -1.39 16.18 3.64
C ARG A 204 -0.60 14.89 3.51
N THR A 205 -0.50 14.34 2.31
CA THR A 205 0.29 13.12 2.03
C THR A 205 1.78 13.38 2.31
N ALA A 206 2.31 14.51 1.84
CA ALA A 206 3.69 14.90 2.12
C ALA A 206 3.94 15.08 3.63
N LYS A 207 3.04 15.77 4.34
CA LYS A 207 3.13 15.94 5.80
C LYS A 207 3.13 14.59 6.53
N LEU A 208 2.16 13.72 6.23
CA LEU A 208 2.05 12.41 6.85
C LEU A 208 3.30 11.55 6.59
N ASN A 209 3.85 11.59 5.37
CA ASN A 209 5.08 10.88 5.03
C ASN A 209 6.28 11.40 5.84
N THR A 210 6.43 12.72 5.96
CA THR A 210 7.52 13.31 6.76
C THR A 210 7.38 12.98 8.25
N GLU A 211 6.16 13.08 8.80
CA GLU A 211 5.87 12.74 10.19
C GLU A 211 6.15 11.26 10.47
N SER A 212 5.69 10.37 9.59
CA SER A 212 5.97 8.93 9.67
C SER A 212 7.47 8.64 9.66
N TYR A 213 8.23 9.30 8.77
CA TYR A 213 9.69 9.17 8.72
C TYR A 213 10.34 9.61 10.04
N PHE A 214 9.97 10.78 10.59
CA PHE A 214 10.52 11.27 11.86
C PHE A 214 10.14 10.38 13.04
N MET A 215 8.89 9.92 13.12
CA MET A 215 8.43 9.01 14.16
C MET A 215 9.20 7.69 14.11
N LYS A 216 9.33 7.09 12.92
CA LYS A 216 10.13 5.87 12.73
C LYS A 216 11.57 6.07 13.16
N ARG A 217 12.20 7.15 12.71
CA ARG A 217 13.58 7.48 13.07
C ARG A 217 13.75 7.68 14.58
N ASN A 218 12.80 8.34 15.24
CA ASN A 218 12.81 8.54 16.68
C ASN A 218 12.66 7.21 17.45
N MET A 219 11.73 6.34 17.03
CA MET A 219 11.56 5.00 17.63
C MET A 219 12.80 4.12 17.44
N ASP A 220 13.43 4.16 16.26
CA ASP A 220 14.68 3.44 15.98
C ASP A 220 15.80 3.93 16.91
N LEU A 221 15.93 5.24 17.09
CA LEU A 221 16.93 5.82 18.00
C LEU A 221 16.66 5.45 19.46
N GLN A 222 15.41 5.50 19.92
CA GLN A 222 15.05 5.06 21.28
C GLN A 222 15.37 3.58 21.49
N THR A 223 15.01 2.73 20.53
CA THR A 223 15.35 1.30 20.57
C THR A 223 16.86 1.09 20.66
N GLN A 224 17.66 1.78 19.84
CA GLN A 224 19.12 1.69 19.89
C GLN A 224 19.71 2.17 21.21
N VAL A 225 19.18 3.27 21.78
CA VAL A 225 19.64 3.79 23.09
C VAL A 225 19.33 2.79 24.19
N ILE A 226 18.10 2.24 24.21
CA ILE A 226 17.70 1.23 25.19
C ILE A 226 18.57 -0.02 25.04
N GLN A 227 18.75 -0.52 23.82
CA GLN A 227 19.58 -1.68 23.53
C GLN A 227 21.02 -1.47 24.02
N LYS A 228 21.65 -0.33 23.69
CA LYS A 228 23.01 -0.01 24.16
C LYS A 228 23.10 0.03 25.69
N ARG A 229 22.11 0.62 26.36
CA ARG A 229 22.07 0.67 27.83
C ARG A 229 21.96 -0.74 28.41
N CYS A 230 21.07 -1.57 27.89
CA CYS A 230 20.92 -2.95 28.32
C CYS A 230 22.21 -3.75 28.09
N SER A 231 22.77 -3.73 26.88
CA SER A 231 24.02 -4.43 26.59
C SER A 231 25.20 -3.93 27.44
N SER A 232 25.26 -2.63 27.78
CA SER A 232 26.29 -2.13 28.68
C SER A 232 26.15 -2.66 30.11
N ALA A 233 24.91 -2.79 30.62
CA ALA A 233 24.63 -3.34 31.93
C ALA A 233 24.88 -4.86 31.97
N GLU A 234 24.46 -5.58 30.93
CA GLU A 234 24.75 -7.01 30.75
C GLU A 234 26.27 -7.27 30.73
N ASN A 235 27.03 -6.49 29.96
CA ASN A 235 28.48 -6.61 29.92
C ASN A 235 29.16 -6.30 31.26
N ALA A 236 28.59 -5.40 32.07
CA ALA A 236 29.10 -5.12 33.41
C ALA A 236 28.88 -6.31 34.36
N LEU A 237 27.67 -6.90 34.33
CA LEU A 237 27.35 -8.09 35.11
C LEU A 237 28.18 -9.30 34.66
N GLU A 238 28.39 -9.49 33.36
CA GLU A 238 29.21 -10.59 32.83
C GLU A 238 30.66 -10.49 33.31
N LYS A 239 31.22 -9.27 33.35
CA LYS A 239 32.56 -9.03 33.92
C LYS A 239 32.61 -9.35 35.40
N GLU A 240 31.56 -9.02 36.16
CA GLU A 240 31.49 -9.35 37.58
C GLU A 240 31.39 -10.86 37.80
N ILE A 241 30.56 -11.57 37.02
CA ILE A 241 30.46 -13.03 37.01
C ILE A 241 31.83 -13.65 36.72
N GLN A 242 32.53 -13.16 35.70
CA GLN A 242 33.84 -13.68 35.33
C GLN A 242 34.89 -13.46 36.43
N ASN A 243 34.87 -12.29 37.08
CA ASN A 243 35.74 -12.02 38.22
C ASN A 243 35.47 -12.96 39.40
N TRP A 244 34.21 -13.21 39.73
CA TRP A 244 33.84 -14.16 40.79
C TRP A 244 34.22 -15.61 40.44
N LYS A 245 34.09 -16.01 39.18
CA LYS A 245 34.58 -17.32 38.71
C LYS A 245 36.09 -17.44 38.94
N SER A 246 36.88 -16.46 38.49
CA SER A 246 38.34 -16.49 38.69
C SER A 246 38.73 -16.55 40.18
N LYS A 247 38.08 -15.76 41.04
CA LYS A 247 38.32 -15.86 42.50
C LYS A 247 37.96 -17.22 43.08
N THR A 248 36.89 -17.83 42.59
CA THR A 248 36.48 -19.17 43.02
C THR A 248 37.50 -20.21 42.59
N ASP A 249 37.99 -20.12 41.34
CA ASP A 249 39.03 -21.02 40.83
C ASP A 249 40.36 -20.88 41.60
N GLU A 250 40.76 -19.65 41.93
CA GLU A 250 41.93 -19.36 42.78
C GLU A 250 41.78 -19.97 44.17
N GLU A 251 40.62 -19.82 44.81
CA GLU A 251 40.35 -20.39 46.14
C GLU A 251 40.37 -21.93 46.09
N ILE A 252 39.78 -22.54 45.06
CA ILE A 252 39.84 -23.99 44.83
C ILE A 252 41.29 -24.46 44.69
N GLN A 253 42.11 -23.73 43.93
CA GLN A 253 43.53 -24.06 43.78
C GLN A 253 44.27 -23.99 45.13
N LEU A 254 44.10 -22.91 45.88
CA LEU A 254 44.75 -22.72 47.19
C LEU A 254 44.29 -23.77 48.21
N HIS A 255 43.01 -24.14 48.20
CA HIS A 255 42.48 -25.24 49.01
C HIS A 255 43.17 -26.56 48.67
N MET A 256 43.27 -26.92 47.39
CA MET A 256 43.96 -28.16 46.96
C MET A 256 45.45 -28.15 47.37
N GLU A 257 46.14 -27.03 47.21
CA GLU A 257 47.54 -26.89 47.62
C GLU A 257 47.71 -27.06 49.14
N THR A 258 46.82 -26.46 49.92
CA THR A 258 46.81 -26.56 51.39
C THR A 258 46.52 -27.99 51.85
N GLU A 259 45.50 -28.63 51.27
CA GLU A 259 45.15 -30.02 51.57
C GLU A 259 46.31 -30.96 51.25
N ASN A 260 46.93 -30.81 50.09
CA ASN A 260 48.09 -31.61 49.69
C ASN A 260 49.28 -31.41 50.66
N PHE A 261 49.57 -30.17 51.06
CA PHE A 261 50.60 -29.89 52.07
C PHE A 261 50.30 -30.58 53.41
N LEU A 262 49.07 -30.47 53.91
CA LEU A 262 48.67 -31.11 55.17
C LEU A 262 48.73 -32.64 55.08
N MET A 263 48.32 -33.20 53.94
CA MET A 263 48.40 -34.64 53.69
C MET A 263 49.85 -35.14 53.70
N GLN A 264 50.78 -34.41 53.07
CA GLN A 264 52.20 -34.70 53.12
C GLN A 264 52.77 -34.64 54.55
N GLN A 265 52.42 -33.62 55.33
CA GLN A 265 52.86 -33.52 56.73
C GLN A 265 52.32 -34.66 57.59
N CYS A 266 51.04 -35.00 57.42
CA CYS A 266 50.43 -36.15 58.10
C CYS A 266 51.15 -37.45 57.74
N GLN A 267 51.51 -37.64 56.47
CA GLN A 267 52.25 -38.81 56.01
C GLN A 267 53.65 -38.87 56.64
N MET A 268 54.40 -37.77 56.66
CA MET A 268 55.71 -37.70 57.32
C MET A 268 55.65 -38.04 58.82
N VAL A 269 54.59 -37.58 59.51
CA VAL A 269 54.39 -37.89 60.93
C VAL A 269 54.04 -39.36 61.13
N LYS A 270 53.19 -39.95 60.27
CA LYS A 270 52.88 -41.38 60.30
C LYS A 270 54.13 -42.23 60.12
N GLU A 271 54.97 -41.92 59.13
CA GLU A 271 56.23 -42.64 58.88
C GLU A 271 57.19 -42.55 60.07
N LYS A 272 57.33 -41.38 60.70
CA LYS A 272 58.12 -41.23 61.93
C LYS A 272 57.55 -42.05 63.09
N LEU A 273 56.23 -42.06 63.25
CA LEU A 273 55.57 -42.84 64.30
C LEU A 273 55.81 -44.34 64.09
N GLU A 274 55.63 -44.84 62.86
CA GLU A 274 55.92 -46.23 62.51
C GLU A 274 57.37 -46.60 62.80
N TYR A 275 58.32 -45.73 62.43
CA TYR A 275 59.74 -45.89 62.77
C TYR A 275 59.97 -46.02 64.28
N TRP A 276 59.37 -45.14 65.09
CA TRP A 276 59.56 -45.15 66.54
C TRP A 276 58.88 -46.36 67.21
N ILE A 277 57.72 -46.79 66.72
CA ILE A 277 57.05 -48.01 67.18
C ILE A 277 57.94 -49.23 66.89
N GLU A 278 58.44 -49.34 65.67
CA GLU A 278 59.32 -50.43 65.25
C GLU A 278 60.61 -50.46 66.08
N LYS A 279 61.22 -49.29 66.32
CA LYS A 279 62.39 -49.17 67.19
C LYS A 279 62.08 -49.60 68.62
N TYR A 280 60.99 -49.10 69.21
CA TYR A 280 60.58 -49.45 70.57
C TYR A 280 60.35 -50.96 70.72
N ASN A 281 59.68 -51.58 69.74
CA ASN A 281 59.44 -53.02 69.72
C ASN A 281 60.77 -53.80 69.67
N LYS A 282 61.73 -53.38 68.83
CA LYS A 282 63.06 -54.00 68.74
C LYS A 282 63.85 -53.86 70.04
N ASP A 283 63.89 -52.66 70.62
CA ASP A 283 64.61 -52.40 71.87
C ASP A 283 63.98 -53.19 73.03
N THR A 284 62.65 -53.29 73.07
CA THR A 284 61.92 -54.10 74.06
C THR A 284 62.23 -55.59 73.88
N ALA A 285 62.17 -56.12 72.65
CA ALA A 285 62.49 -57.51 72.36
C ALA A 285 63.94 -57.87 72.74
N ALA A 286 64.90 -56.97 72.46
CA ALA A 286 66.29 -57.12 72.86
C ALA A 286 66.45 -57.14 74.38
N LYS A 287 65.75 -56.24 75.11
CA LYS A 287 65.78 -56.24 76.59
C LYS A 287 65.11 -57.46 77.20
N ASP A 288 64.03 -57.95 76.60
CA ASP A 288 63.38 -59.20 77.01
C ASP A 288 64.26 -60.43 76.75
N GLU A 289 65.08 -60.40 75.69
CA GLU A 289 66.11 -61.41 75.44
C GLU A 289 67.23 -61.36 76.48
N GLU A 290 67.82 -60.19 76.73
CA GLU A 290 68.83 -60.01 77.79
C GLU A 290 68.30 -60.46 79.18
N LEU A 291 67.04 -60.14 79.50
CA LEU A 291 66.41 -60.58 80.76
C LEU A 291 66.20 -62.09 80.82
N ARG A 292 65.86 -62.74 79.69
CA ARG A 292 65.77 -64.21 79.60
C ARG A 292 67.13 -64.84 79.82
N ASP A 293 68.17 -64.31 79.19
CA ASP A 293 69.55 -64.79 79.33
C ASP A 293 70.06 -64.65 80.78
N LEU A 294 69.85 -63.48 81.40
CA LEU A 294 70.21 -63.25 82.81
C LEU A 294 69.44 -64.15 83.78
N ARG A 295 68.16 -64.42 83.52
CA ARG A 295 67.36 -65.37 84.31
C ARG A 295 67.89 -66.80 84.15
N SER A 296 68.25 -67.20 82.92
CA SER A 296 68.88 -68.48 82.65
C SER A 296 70.21 -68.63 83.40
N LEU A 297 71.09 -67.64 83.30
CA LEU A 297 72.38 -67.63 84.00
C LEU A 297 72.21 -67.61 85.52
N LYS A 298 71.24 -66.85 86.05
CA LYS A 298 70.91 -66.86 87.48
C LYS A 298 70.42 -68.24 87.93
N ALA A 299 69.58 -68.90 87.14
CA ALA A 299 69.09 -70.24 87.43
C ALA A 299 70.25 -71.25 87.45
N GLU A 300 71.13 -71.22 86.45
CA GLU A 300 72.34 -72.05 86.37
C GLU A 300 73.29 -71.80 87.56
N ASN A 301 73.56 -70.54 87.89
CA ASN A 301 74.36 -70.16 89.06
C ASN A 301 73.72 -70.63 90.37
N PHE A 302 72.40 -70.59 90.48
CA PHE A 302 71.69 -71.10 91.64
C PHE A 302 71.80 -72.63 91.73
N GLU A 303 71.68 -73.35 90.61
CA GLU A 303 71.86 -74.80 90.56
C GLU A 303 73.29 -75.21 90.95
N THR A 304 74.31 -74.53 90.45
CA THR A 304 75.72 -74.78 90.81
C THR A 304 75.98 -74.48 92.28
N MET A 305 75.47 -73.37 92.82
CA MET A 305 75.58 -73.05 94.24
C MET A 305 74.84 -74.06 95.12
N GLN A 306 73.65 -74.51 94.72
CA GLN A 306 72.92 -75.56 95.43
C GLN A 306 73.70 -76.88 95.41
N ARG A 307 74.35 -77.22 94.30
CA ARG A 307 75.23 -78.39 94.17
C ARG A 307 76.40 -78.31 95.16
N TYR A 308 77.11 -77.18 95.23
CA TYR A 308 78.18 -76.98 96.21
C TYR A 308 77.67 -77.00 97.65
N ALA A 309 76.50 -76.41 97.94
CA ALA A 309 75.92 -76.45 99.28
C ALA A 309 75.61 -77.89 99.72
N LYS A 310 75.05 -78.72 98.82
CA LYS A 310 74.86 -80.16 99.04
C LYS A 310 76.19 -80.86 99.30
N GLU A 311 77.22 -80.55 98.52
CA GLU A 311 78.57 -81.10 98.68
C GLU A 311 79.19 -80.73 100.04
N CYS A 312 79.11 -79.47 100.46
CA CYS A 312 79.55 -79.02 101.79
C CYS A 312 78.80 -79.73 102.93
N LEU A 313 77.49 -79.92 102.80
CA LEU A 313 76.70 -80.68 103.78
C LEU A 313 77.16 -82.14 103.85
N THR A 314 77.46 -82.77 102.71
CA THR A 314 78.02 -84.13 102.70
C THR A 314 79.39 -84.18 103.38
N PHE A 315 80.30 -83.24 103.09
CA PHE A 315 81.59 -83.16 103.79
C PHE A 315 81.43 -82.92 105.29
N GLN A 316 80.53 -82.03 105.69
CA GLN A 316 80.23 -81.77 107.10
C GLN A 316 79.70 -83.02 107.80
N ALA A 317 78.77 -83.75 107.17
CA ALA A 317 78.27 -85.01 107.70
C ALA A 317 79.40 -86.04 107.86
N THR A 318 80.28 -86.18 106.87
CA THR A 318 81.48 -87.04 106.97
C THR A 318 82.41 -86.62 108.12
N ILE A 319 82.65 -85.32 108.30
CA ILE A 319 83.48 -84.79 109.40
C ILE A 319 82.83 -85.06 110.77
N ILE A 320 81.52 -84.88 110.89
CA ILE A 320 80.79 -85.16 112.14
C ILE A 320 80.89 -86.65 112.46
N ILE A 321 80.66 -87.53 111.47
CA ILE A 321 80.80 -89.00 111.63
C ILE A 321 82.22 -89.35 112.12
N ASP A 322 83.27 -88.81 111.48
CA ASP A 322 84.66 -89.04 111.91
C ASP A 322 84.93 -88.51 113.33
N ARG A 323 84.36 -87.36 113.71
CA ARG A 323 84.48 -86.82 115.08
C ARG A 323 83.75 -87.69 116.10
N THR A 324 82.52 -88.12 115.82
CA THR A 324 81.76 -89.00 116.72
C THR A 324 82.41 -90.36 116.86
N ASP A 325 82.99 -90.91 115.79
CA ASP A 325 83.76 -92.15 115.85
C ASP A 325 85.03 -91.99 116.71
N LYS A 326 85.75 -90.87 116.57
CA LYS A 326 86.92 -90.57 117.41
C LYS A 326 86.54 -90.38 118.89
N GLU A 327 85.40 -89.75 119.15
CA GLU A 327 84.92 -89.52 120.51
C GLU A 327 84.36 -90.81 121.15
N ALA A 328 83.66 -91.65 120.39
CA ALA A 328 83.27 -92.99 120.82
C ALA A 328 84.50 -93.83 121.19
N LYS A 329 85.55 -93.80 120.35
CA LYS A 329 86.85 -94.43 120.66
C LYS A 329 87.53 -93.86 121.90
N ARG A 330 87.30 -92.58 122.27
CA ARG A 330 87.81 -91.99 123.52
C ARG A 330 87.01 -92.46 124.73
N LYS A 331 85.68 -92.40 124.66
CA LYS A 331 84.80 -92.84 125.75
C LYS A 331 84.96 -94.33 126.05
N GLN A 332 85.16 -95.17 125.03
CA GLN A 332 85.50 -96.57 125.22
C GLN A 332 86.79 -96.74 126.05
N ARG A 333 87.85 -96.00 125.72
CA ARG A 333 89.11 -96.00 126.50
C ARG A 333 88.94 -95.44 127.92
N GLU A 334 88.10 -94.43 128.12
CA GLU A 334 87.82 -93.89 129.47
C GLU A 334 86.99 -94.83 130.33
N GLN A 335 86.07 -95.58 129.73
CA GLN A 335 85.25 -96.57 130.43
C GLN A 335 86.09 -97.80 130.81
N GLU A 336 86.97 -98.25 129.93
CA GLU A 336 88.01 -99.25 130.25
C GLU A 336 88.93 -98.78 131.39
N ALA A 337 89.27 -97.48 131.45
CA ALA A 337 90.07 -96.91 132.54
C ALA A 337 89.31 -96.79 133.87
N LEU A 338 87.99 -96.57 133.84
CA LEU A 338 87.11 -96.53 135.02
C LEU A 338 86.86 -97.93 135.59
N GLU A 339 86.73 -98.95 134.76
CA GLU A 339 86.66 -100.36 135.19
C GLU A 339 87.98 -100.84 135.83
N LEU A 340 89.11 -100.27 135.42
CA LEU A 340 90.42 -100.51 136.06
C LEU A 340 90.55 -99.81 137.44
N LYS A 341 89.84 -98.70 137.67
CA LYS A 341 89.87 -97.96 138.94
C LYS A 341 88.97 -98.57 140.03
N SER A 342 87.95 -99.34 139.68
CA SER A 342 87.10 -100.07 140.64
C SER A 342 87.73 -101.37 141.17
N ALA A 343 88.96 -101.71 140.76
CA ALA A 343 89.66 -102.92 141.20
C ALA A 343 90.69 -102.73 142.34
N VAL A 344 90.94 -101.52 142.87
CA VAL A 344 92.00 -101.31 143.90
C VAL A 344 91.58 -100.33 145.02
N LYS A 345 90.88 -100.84 146.05
CA LYS A 345 91.10 -100.51 147.47
C LYS A 345 90.37 -101.49 148.39
N VAL A 346 91.06 -102.59 148.70
CA VAL A 346 90.94 -103.37 149.94
C VAL A 346 92.22 -103.09 150.73
N LYS A 347 92.11 -102.30 151.80
CA LYS A 347 92.81 -102.40 153.09
C LYS A 347 92.52 -101.16 153.93
#